data_AF-A0A8W8JGC1-F1
#
_entry.id   AF-A0A8W8JGC1-F1
#
_cell.length_a   1.000
_cell.length_b   1.000
_cell.length_c   1.000
_cell.angle_alpha   90.00
_cell.angle_beta   90.00
_cell.angle_gamma   90.00
#
_symmetry.space_group_name_H-M   'P 1'
#
loop_
_entity.id
_entity.type
_entity.pdbx_description
1 polymer ?
#
loop_
_entity_poly.entity_id
_entity_poly.type
_entity_poly.pdbx_seq_one_letter_code
_entity_poly.pdbx_strand_id
1 'polypeptide(L)' 'QGMMKLCDQLEEERRDLESSKLQQQSNEPEKTMEVCQVCGALLVVGDVQQRIDEHLMGKQHAGLC' A
#
# COMPACT_ATOMS: atom_id res chain seq x y z
N GLN A 1 2.71 3.91 -45.20
CA GLN A 1 3.67 3.01 -44.50
C GLN A 1 4.07 3.58 -43.13
N GLY A 2 3.10 4.09 -42.34
CA GLY A 2 3.37 4.77 -41.06
C GLY A 2 2.70 4.14 -39.84
N MET A 3 1.66 3.31 -40.04
CA MET A 3 0.89 2.73 -38.93
C MET A 3 1.66 1.64 -38.15
N MET A 4 2.47 0.83 -38.82
CA MET A 4 3.26 -0.22 -38.15
C MET A 4 4.25 0.37 -37.15
N LYS A 5 4.93 1.47 -37.51
CA LYS A 5 5.86 2.17 -36.59
C LYS A 5 5.18 2.70 -35.33
N LEU A 6 3.92 3.11 -35.44
CA LEU A 6 3.14 3.58 -34.31
C LEU A 6 2.72 2.42 -33.41
N CYS A 7 2.36 1.26 -34.00
CA CYS A 7 2.09 0.05 -33.23
C CYS A 7 3.33 -0.42 -32.46
N ASP A 8 4.50 -0.46 -33.12
CA ASP A 8 5.76 -0.85 -32.47
C ASP A 8 6.11 0.09 -31.30
N GLN A 9 5.95 1.41 -31.47
CA GLN A 9 6.18 2.39 -30.39
C GLN A 9 5.22 2.22 -29.22
N LEU A 10 3.93 1.98 -29.48
CA LEU A 10 2.94 1.79 -28.43
C LEU A 10 3.12 0.47 -27.68
N GLU A 11 3.67 -0.56 -28.32
CA GLU A 11 4.01 -1.83 -27.69
C GLU A 11 5.24 -1.68 -26.77
N GLU A 12 6.25 -0.95 -27.23
CA GLU A 12 7.46 -0.62 -26.43
C GLU A 12 7.09 0.19 -25.17
N GLU A 13 6.37 1.30 -25.32
CA GLU A 13 5.89 2.13 -24.20
C GLU A 13 5.07 1.33 -23.18
N ARG A 14 4.21 0.42 -23.66
CA ARG A 14 3.43 -0.46 -22.78
C ARG A 14 4.35 -1.38 -21.97
N ARG A 15 5.37 -1.95 -22.61
CA ARG A 15 6.32 -2.85 -21.96
C ARG A 15 7.14 -2.13 -20.89
N ASP A 16 7.60 -0.91 -21.18
CA ASP A 16 8.32 -0.08 -20.21
C ASP A 16 7.44 0.32 -19.02
N LEU A 17 6.18 0.70 -19.27
CA LEU A 17 5.21 0.99 -18.22
C LEU A 17 4.87 -0.23 -17.37
N GLU A 18 4.69 -1.41 -17.97
CA GLU A 18 4.43 -2.66 -17.23
C GLU A 18 5.63 -3.06 -16.35
N SER A 19 6.86 -2.96 -16.87
CA SER A 19 8.07 -3.25 -16.09
C SER A 19 8.23 -2.29 -14.90
N SER A 20 7.98 -1.00 -15.12
CA SER A 20 8.03 0.02 -14.07
C SER A 20 6.97 -0.19 -12.99
N LYS A 21 5.77 -0.64 -13.39
CA LYS A 21 4.67 -0.92 -12.46
C LYS A 21 4.98 -2.13 -11.57
N LEU A 22 5.54 -3.19 -12.12
CA LEU A 22 5.97 -4.38 -11.36
C LEU A 22 7.08 -4.04 -10.34
N GLN A 23 7.98 -3.13 -10.71
CA GLN A 23 9.07 -2.69 -9.84
C GLN A 23 8.60 -1.73 -8.72
N GLN A 24 7.56 -0.94 -8.97
CA GLN A 24 6.91 -0.13 -7.92
C GLN A 24 6.07 -1.00 -6.97
N GLN A 25 5.36 -2.00 -7.48
CA GLN A 25 4.47 -2.83 -6.66
C GLN A 25 5.23 -3.72 -5.65
N SER A 26 6.51 -3.99 -5.89
CA SER A 26 7.39 -4.73 -4.95
C SER A 26 8.09 -3.85 -3.91
N ASN A 27 7.93 -2.52 -3.96
CA ASN A 27 8.57 -1.57 -3.03
C ASN A 27 7.63 -1.06 -1.93
N GLU A 28 6.37 -1.51 -1.91
CA GLU A 28 5.55 -1.28 -0.72
C GLU A 28 6.09 -2.18 0.40
N PRO A 29 6.59 -1.61 1.51
CA PRO A 29 7.07 -2.43 2.61
C PRO A 29 5.94 -3.36 3.05
N GLU A 30 6.22 -4.65 3.15
CA GLU A 30 5.30 -5.66 3.67
C GLU A 30 4.88 -5.25 5.08
N LYS A 31 3.75 -4.54 5.18
CA LYS A 31 3.19 -4.05 6.42
C LYS A 31 2.71 -5.25 7.23
N THR A 32 3.49 -5.61 8.24
CA THR A 32 3.10 -6.63 9.20
C THR A 32 1.90 -6.11 9.99
N MET A 33 0.86 -6.94 10.14
CA MET A 33 -0.34 -6.60 10.93
C MET A 33 -0.33 -7.36 12.25
N GLU A 34 -0.66 -6.67 13.33
CA GLU A 34 -0.82 -7.22 14.68
C GLU A 34 -2.24 -6.96 15.20
N VAL A 35 -2.71 -7.81 16.11
CA VAL A 35 -3.99 -7.64 16.79
C VAL A 35 -3.76 -6.91 18.11
N CYS A 36 -4.50 -5.82 18.35
CA CYS A 36 -4.49 -5.12 19.61
C CYS A 36 -5.02 -6.02 20.73
N GLN A 37 -4.24 -6.21 21.78
CA GLN A 37 -4.60 -7.08 22.92
C GLN A 37 -5.72 -6.47 23.79
N VAL A 38 -5.97 -5.17 23.69
CA VAL A 38 -6.99 -4.46 24.49
C VAL A 38 -8.37 -4.59 23.85
N CYS A 39 -8.48 -4.23 22.57
CA CYS A 39 -9.78 -4.14 21.87
C CYS A 39 -9.93 -5.09 20.68
N GLY A 40 -8.91 -5.88 20.34
CA GLY A 40 -8.96 -6.88 19.27
C GLY A 40 -8.91 -6.30 17.85
N ALA A 41 -8.71 -4.99 17.68
CA ALA A 41 -8.59 -4.38 16.36
C ALA A 41 -7.25 -4.69 15.70
N LEU A 42 -7.23 -4.79 14.38
CA LEU A 42 -5.99 -4.97 13.60
C LEU A 42 -5.24 -3.64 13.49
N LEU A 43 -3.96 -3.64 13.83
CA LEU A 43 -3.03 -2.53 13.66
C LEU A 43 -1.90 -2.93 12.73
N VAL A 44 -1.44 -1.96 11.94
CA VAL A 44 -0.22 -2.12 11.14
C VAL A 44 0.98 -1.75 12.01
N VAL A 45 1.94 -2.67 12.12
CA VAL A 45 3.20 -2.47 12.83
C VAL A 45 4.08 -1.52 12.03
N GLY A 46 4.56 -0.45 12.68
CA GLY A 46 5.37 0.58 12.02
C GLY A 46 4.57 1.57 11.18
N ASP A 47 3.25 1.65 11.35
CA ASP A 47 2.46 2.73 10.76
C ASP A 47 2.80 4.09 11.38
N VAL A 48 2.32 5.16 10.76
CA VAL A 48 2.63 6.52 11.23
C VAL A 48 2.06 6.71 12.64
N GLN A 49 2.81 7.39 13.51
CA GLN A 49 2.46 7.61 14.92
C GLN A 49 1.02 8.12 15.10
N GLN A 50 0.56 9.00 14.21
CA GLN A 50 -0.82 9.53 14.23
C GLN A 50 -1.90 8.44 14.16
N ARG A 51 -1.71 7.35 13.40
CA ARG A 51 -2.69 6.26 13.33
C ARG A 51 -2.66 5.38 14.57
N ILE A 52 -1.50 5.26 15.21
CA ILE A 52 -1.37 4.58 16.50
C ILE A 52 -2.09 5.40 17.58
N ASP A 53 -1.87 6.72 17.62
CA ASP A 53 -2.55 7.64 18.54
C ASP A 53 -4.07 7.65 18.34
N GLU A 54 -4.56 7.71 17.09
CA GLU A 54 -5.99 7.62 16.80
C GLU A 54 -6.59 6.29 17.29
N HIS A 55 -5.86 5.18 17.12
CA HIS A 55 -6.29 3.90 17.64
C HIS A 55 -6.39 3.92 19.17
N LEU A 56 -5.34 4.39 19.88
CA LEU A 56 -5.28 4.41 21.34
C LEU A 56 -6.35 5.35 21.95
N MET A 57 -6.61 6.49 21.32
CA MET A 57 -7.61 7.47 21.76
C MET A 57 -9.02 7.15 21.22
N GLY A 58 -9.15 6.16 20.35
CA GLY A 58 -10.40 5.78 19.72
C GLY A 58 -11.38 5.17 20.73
N LYS A 59 -12.68 5.39 20.51
CA LYS A 59 -13.76 4.91 21.40
C LYS A 59 -13.74 3.40 21.66
N GLN A 60 -13.20 2.60 20.74
CA GLN A 60 -13.09 1.14 20.88
C GLN A 60 -11.92 0.72 21.78
N HIS A 61 -10.85 1.50 21.84
CA HIS A 61 -9.69 1.24 22.72
C HIS A 61 -9.84 1.97 24.06
N ALA A 62 -10.15 3.27 24.02
CA ALA A 62 -10.33 4.11 25.20
C ALA A 62 -11.67 3.90 25.93
N GLY A 63 -12.68 3.31 25.28
CA GLY A 63 -14.01 3.08 25.87
C GLY A 63 -14.07 1.94 26.90
N LEU A 64 -12.94 1.28 27.18
CA LEU A 64 -12.79 0.24 28.21
C LEU A 64 -12.10 0.75 29.49
N CYS A 65 -11.77 2.05 29.57
CA CYS A 65 -11.20 2.72 30.75
C CYS A 65 -12.17 3.72 31.38
#